data_AF-A0A564ZE65-F1
#
_entry.id   AF-A0A564ZE65-F1
#
_cell.length_a   1.000
_cell.length_b   1.000
_cell.length_c   1.000
_cell.angle_alpha   90.00
_cell.angle_beta   90.00
_cell.angle_gamma   90.00
#
_symmetry.space_group_name_H-M   'P 1'
#
loop_
_entity.id
_entity.type
_entity.pdbx_description
1 polymer ?
#
loop_
_entity_poly.entity_id
_entity_poly.type
_entity_poly.pdbx_seq_one_letter_code
_entity_poly.pdbx_strand_id
1 'polypeptide(L)'
;MTKSWLMIKSVPEGENPVNLPFKIGEVVQWLDYDSDYFSDDPRVLEPGKMLECLNWAGEPIVIPSSCVRTFTSDFELSQVLSRRPKASVTADFRASTTNELTVKTGEVVYLIKQLDSDNYLVLNKSNTRGRVPKDVLNILIAPTPISDRI
;
A
#
# COMPACT_ATOMS: atom_id res chain seq x y z
N MET A 1 -3.78 13.60 -10.94
CA MET A 1 -4.67 12.44 -10.67
C MET A 1 -4.75 12.26 -9.16
N THR A 2 -5.94 12.37 -8.60
CA THR A 2 -6.18 12.08 -7.17
C THR A 2 -6.14 10.57 -7.00
N LYS A 3 -5.33 10.07 -6.04
CA LYS A 3 -5.30 8.62 -5.76
C LYS A 3 -6.58 8.25 -4.99
N SER A 4 -7.33 7.28 -5.50
CA SER A 4 -8.48 6.70 -4.81
C SER A 4 -8.00 5.56 -3.90
N TRP A 5 -8.50 5.52 -2.67
CA TRP A 5 -8.10 4.53 -1.67
C TRP A 5 -9.32 3.77 -1.16
N LEU A 6 -9.14 2.48 -0.90
CA LEU A 6 -10.18 1.59 -0.39
C LEU A 6 -9.65 0.84 0.84
N MET A 7 -10.56 0.47 1.74
CA MET A 7 -10.25 -0.41 2.86
C MET A 7 -10.92 -1.77 2.66
N ILE A 8 -10.16 -2.83 2.89
CA ILE A 8 -10.67 -4.21 2.85
C ILE A 8 -11.47 -4.46 4.12
N LYS A 9 -12.75 -4.81 3.98
CA LYS A 9 -13.68 -5.04 5.10
C LYS A 9 -14.03 -6.51 5.30
N SER A 10 -13.87 -7.34 4.28
CA SER A 10 -14.20 -8.77 4.32
C SER A 10 -13.37 -9.54 3.30
N VAL A 11 -13.53 -10.87 3.32
CA VAL A 11 -12.99 -11.80 2.33
C VAL A 11 -14.13 -12.34 1.46
N PRO A 12 -13.84 -12.89 0.26
CA PRO A 12 -14.85 -13.57 -0.53
C PRO A 12 -15.46 -14.77 0.23
N GLU A 13 -16.73 -15.05 -0.04
CA GLU A 13 -17.43 -16.17 0.61
C GLU A 13 -16.81 -17.51 0.23
N GLY A 14 -16.61 -18.39 1.22
CA GLY A 14 -16.01 -19.72 1.03
C GLY A 14 -14.48 -19.72 0.88
N GLU A 15 -13.83 -18.57 0.82
CA GLU A 15 -12.36 -18.48 0.74
C GLU A 15 -11.69 -18.53 2.12
N ASN A 16 -10.51 -19.14 2.18
CA ASN A 16 -9.68 -19.12 3.39
C ASN A 16 -8.85 -17.83 3.42
N PRO A 17 -9.01 -16.96 4.45
CA PRO A 17 -8.28 -15.69 4.55
C PRO A 17 -6.75 -15.82 4.50
N VAL A 18 -6.19 -16.97 4.87
CA VAL A 18 -4.74 -17.20 4.87
C VAL A 18 -4.17 -17.30 3.45
N ASN A 19 -4.98 -17.71 2.48
CA ASN A 19 -4.55 -17.93 1.10
C ASN A 19 -4.75 -16.70 0.20
N LEU A 20 -5.37 -15.65 0.73
CA LEU A 20 -5.66 -14.44 -0.04
C LEU A 20 -4.44 -13.51 -0.07
N PRO A 21 -4.21 -12.78 -1.18
CA PRO A 21 -3.10 -11.84 -1.31
C PRO A 21 -3.35 -10.53 -0.53
N PHE A 22 -4.38 -10.49 0.30
CA PHE A 22 -4.80 -9.32 1.04
C PHE A 22 -5.50 -9.70 2.36
N LYS A 23 -5.57 -8.75 3.29
CA LYS A 23 -6.17 -8.97 4.62
C LYS A 23 -7.21 -7.92 4.96
N ILE A 24 -8.18 -8.30 5.79
CA ILE A 24 -9.15 -7.37 6.37
C ILE A 24 -8.40 -6.28 7.14
N GLY A 25 -8.80 -5.03 6.91
CA GLY A 25 -8.18 -3.83 7.48
C GLY A 25 -7.03 -3.27 6.65
N GLU A 26 -6.54 -3.97 5.62
CA GLU A 26 -5.54 -3.40 4.71
C GLU A 26 -6.15 -2.31 3.83
N VAL A 27 -5.30 -1.35 3.45
CA VAL A 27 -5.66 -0.25 2.56
C VAL A 27 -4.98 -0.42 1.23
N VAL A 28 -5.74 -0.24 0.16
CA VAL A 28 -5.27 -0.45 -1.21
C VAL A 28 -5.52 0.81 -2.03
N GLN A 29 -4.64 1.09 -2.99
CA GLN A 29 -4.86 2.12 -3.98
C GLN A 29 -5.72 1.54 -5.10
N TRP A 30 -6.86 2.15 -5.42
CA TRP A 30 -7.71 1.77 -6.54
C TRP A 30 -7.12 2.38 -7.83
N LEU A 31 -6.76 1.50 -8.79
CA LEU A 31 -6.04 1.87 -10.01
C LEU A 31 -6.97 2.15 -11.19
N ASP A 32 -8.02 1.35 -11.34
CA ASP A 32 -9.05 1.42 -12.37
C ASP A 32 -10.32 2.13 -11.87
N TYR A 33 -10.14 3.22 -11.12
CA TYR A 33 -11.27 4.01 -10.60
C TYR A 33 -12.21 4.41 -11.72
N ASP A 34 -13.49 4.10 -11.54
CA ASP A 34 -14.57 4.47 -12.43
C ASP A 34 -15.80 4.80 -11.60
N SER A 35 -16.48 5.91 -11.92
CA SER A 35 -17.72 6.31 -11.25
C SER A 35 -18.85 5.30 -11.46
N ASP A 36 -18.80 4.51 -12.54
CA ASP A 36 -19.82 3.51 -12.89
C ASP A 36 -19.74 2.24 -12.02
N TYR A 37 -18.79 2.22 -11.08
CA TYR A 37 -18.63 1.15 -10.10
C TYR A 37 -19.42 1.41 -8.82
N PHE A 38 -20.06 2.58 -8.72
CA PHE A 38 -20.95 2.93 -7.62
C PHE A 38 -22.40 2.63 -7.96
N SER A 39 -23.18 2.33 -6.93
CA SER A 39 -24.62 2.23 -7.04
C SER A 39 -25.24 3.63 -7.08
N ASP A 40 -26.57 3.70 -7.00
CA ASP A 40 -27.29 4.96 -6.82
C ASP A 40 -26.81 5.74 -5.58
N ASP A 41 -26.27 5.07 -4.55
CA ASP A 41 -25.54 5.73 -3.46
C ASP A 41 -24.04 5.78 -3.80
N PRO A 42 -23.44 6.98 -3.98
CA PRO A 42 -22.03 7.15 -4.37
C PRO A 42 -21.03 6.72 -3.28
N ARG A 43 -21.50 6.19 -2.15
CA ARG A 43 -20.66 5.60 -1.09
C ARG A 43 -20.65 4.07 -1.16
N VAL A 44 -21.52 3.47 -1.95
CA VAL A 44 -21.70 2.02 -2.05
C VAL A 44 -21.23 1.57 -3.43
N LEU A 45 -20.30 0.61 -3.44
CA LEU A 45 -19.84 0.00 -4.67
C LEU A 45 -20.84 -1.07 -5.14
N GLU A 46 -21.12 -1.09 -6.44
CA GLU A 46 -21.92 -2.12 -7.09
C GLU A 46 -21.29 -3.51 -6.88
N PRO A 47 -22.04 -4.51 -6.40
CA PRO A 47 -21.55 -5.87 -6.26
C PRO A 47 -21.11 -6.48 -7.59
N GLY A 48 -20.20 -7.45 -7.54
CA GLY A 48 -19.76 -8.21 -8.72
C GLY A 48 -18.71 -7.52 -9.59
N LYS A 49 -18.31 -6.28 -9.28
CA LYS A 49 -17.15 -5.63 -9.91
C LYS A 49 -15.85 -6.21 -9.36
N MET A 50 -14.85 -6.33 -10.22
CA MET A 50 -13.48 -6.73 -9.87
C MET A 50 -12.59 -5.50 -9.98
N LEU A 51 -12.00 -5.08 -8.87
CA LEU A 51 -11.24 -3.83 -8.79
C LEU A 51 -9.75 -4.10 -8.94
N GLU A 52 -9.09 -3.41 -9.85
CA GLU A 52 -7.63 -3.41 -9.93
C GLU A 52 -7.05 -2.50 -8.86
N CYS A 53 -6.31 -3.10 -7.95
CA CYS A 53 -5.79 -2.43 -6.77
C CYS A 53 -4.27 -2.61 -6.66
N LEU A 54 -3.63 -1.69 -5.94
CA LEU A 54 -2.25 -1.81 -5.52
C LEU A 54 -2.18 -1.91 -4.00
N ASN A 55 -1.58 -2.98 -3.48
CA ASN A 55 -1.36 -3.12 -2.04
C ASN A 55 -0.22 -2.20 -1.55
N TRP A 56 0.04 -2.18 -0.24
CA TRP A 56 1.14 -1.38 0.33
C TRP A 56 2.53 -1.79 -0.13
N ALA A 57 2.68 -3.05 -0.56
CA ALA A 57 3.91 -3.55 -1.13
C ALA A 57 4.11 -3.06 -2.58
N GLY A 58 3.12 -2.41 -3.20
CA GLY A 58 3.20 -2.01 -4.60
C GLY A 58 2.91 -3.17 -5.57
N GLU A 59 2.19 -4.20 -5.11
CA GLU A 59 1.82 -5.37 -5.92
C GLU A 59 0.39 -5.22 -6.41
N PRO A 60 0.14 -5.48 -7.71
CA PRO A 60 -1.21 -5.48 -8.25
C PRO A 60 -1.99 -6.65 -7.68
N ILE A 61 -3.20 -6.37 -7.20
CA ILE A 61 -4.16 -7.35 -6.71
C ILE A 61 -5.54 -7.02 -7.25
N VAL A 62 -6.34 -8.05 -7.50
CA VAL A 62 -7.73 -7.91 -7.92
C VAL A 62 -8.63 -8.23 -6.73
N ILE A 63 -9.54 -7.32 -6.40
CA ILE A 63 -10.41 -7.46 -5.23
C ILE A 63 -11.87 -7.29 -5.65
N PRO A 64 -12.79 -8.20 -5.27
CA PRO A 64 -14.21 -7.98 -5.48
C PRO A 64 -14.70 -6.73 -4.75
N SER A 65 -15.55 -5.91 -5.39
CA SER A 65 -16.12 -4.70 -4.77
C SER A 65 -16.84 -4.97 -3.45
N SER A 66 -17.43 -6.15 -3.30
CA SER A 66 -18.09 -6.60 -2.06
C SER A 66 -17.14 -6.72 -0.86
N CYS A 67 -15.83 -6.91 -1.11
CA CYS A 67 -14.81 -7.11 -0.07
C CYS A 67 -14.22 -5.79 0.46
N VAL A 68 -14.58 -4.66 -0.14
CA VAL A 68 -14.02 -3.34 0.18
C VAL A 68 -15.10 -2.33 0.56
N ARG A 69 -14.64 -1.20 1.07
CA ARG A 69 -15.43 0.02 1.23
C ARG A 69 -14.59 1.25 0.94
N THR A 70 -15.27 2.33 0.62
CA THR A 70 -14.70 3.67 0.59
C THR A 70 -14.43 4.18 2.01
N PHE A 71 -13.61 5.23 2.09
CA PHE A 71 -13.44 6.01 3.31
C PHE A 71 -14.61 6.99 3.45
N THR A 72 -15.05 7.20 4.68
CA THR A 72 -16.17 8.09 5.00
C THR A 72 -15.76 9.55 5.17
N SER A 73 -14.46 9.80 5.35
CA SER A 73 -13.89 11.15 5.44
C SER A 73 -12.39 11.17 5.16
N ASP A 74 -11.87 12.34 4.80
CA ASP A 74 -10.43 12.59 4.68
C ASP A 74 -9.69 12.37 5.99
N PHE A 75 -10.35 12.58 7.13
CA PHE A 75 -9.79 12.32 8.45
C PHE A 75 -9.54 10.84 8.67
N GLU A 76 -10.52 9.99 8.36
CA GLU A 76 -10.37 8.53 8.43
C GLU A 76 -9.23 8.06 7.53
N LEU A 77 -9.22 8.51 6.27
CA LEU A 77 -8.17 8.18 5.31
C LEU A 77 -6.79 8.60 5.82
N SER A 78 -6.67 9.84 6.30
CA SER A 78 -5.41 10.39 6.83
C SER A 78 -4.92 9.60 8.04
N GLN A 79 -5.80 9.21 8.96
CA GLN A 79 -5.43 8.39 10.11
C GLN A 79 -4.85 7.05 9.68
N VAL A 80 -5.45 6.37 8.71
CA VAL A 80 -4.95 5.05 8.29
C VAL A 80 -3.67 5.18 7.47
N LEU A 81 -3.60 6.11 6.51
CA LEU A 81 -2.39 6.36 5.73
C LEU A 81 -1.23 6.83 6.61
N SER A 82 -1.51 7.53 7.71
CA SER A 82 -0.47 7.99 8.64
C SER A 82 0.33 6.84 9.23
N ARG A 83 -0.29 5.66 9.40
CA ARG A 83 0.30 4.43 9.98
C ARG A 83 1.10 3.60 9.00
N ARG A 84 1.09 3.94 7.70
CA ARG A 84 1.84 3.21 6.69
C ARG A 84 3.35 3.31 7.02
N PRO A 85 4.07 2.17 7.09
CA PRO A 85 5.51 2.17 7.31
C PRO A 85 6.24 3.06 6.31
N LYS A 86 7.09 3.96 6.81
CA LYS A 86 7.72 5.00 6.00
C LYS A 86 9.00 5.53 6.64
N ALA A 87 9.85 6.07 5.80
CA ALA A 87 11.10 6.73 6.17
C ALA A 87 11.26 8.03 5.39
N SER A 88 11.94 9.01 5.98
CA SER A 88 12.47 10.15 5.25
C SER A 88 13.91 9.87 4.82
N VAL A 89 14.26 10.22 3.60
CA VAL A 89 15.61 10.05 3.05
C VAL A 89 16.51 11.17 3.59
N THR A 90 17.64 10.79 4.19
CA THR A 90 18.59 11.71 4.85
C THR A 90 19.77 12.10 3.97
N ALA A 91 20.07 11.30 2.94
CA ALA A 91 21.11 11.56 1.96
C ALA A 91 20.69 11.02 0.58
N ASP A 92 21.18 11.65 -0.48
CA ASP A 92 20.92 11.20 -1.85
C ASP A 92 21.54 9.81 -2.07
N PHE A 93 20.78 8.92 -2.67
CA PHE A 93 21.26 7.60 -3.08
C PHE A 93 20.87 7.37 -4.53
N ARG A 94 21.88 7.07 -5.36
CA ARG A 94 21.70 6.79 -6.78
C ARG A 94 21.83 5.29 -7.02
N ALA A 95 20.78 4.71 -7.59
CA ALA A 95 20.78 3.30 -7.98
C ALA A 95 21.92 3.01 -8.95
N SER A 96 22.69 1.97 -8.65
CA SER A 96 23.76 1.41 -9.46
C SER A 96 23.30 0.17 -10.23
N THR A 97 22.24 -0.48 -9.76
CA THR A 97 21.66 -1.69 -10.34
C THR A 97 20.15 -1.53 -10.57
N THR A 98 19.57 -2.43 -11.36
CA THR A 98 18.13 -2.40 -11.70
C THR A 98 17.20 -2.75 -10.55
N ASN A 99 17.71 -3.37 -9.48
CA ASN A 99 16.95 -3.69 -8.27
C ASN A 99 17.03 -2.60 -7.19
N GLU A 100 17.82 -1.55 -7.40
CA GLU A 100 17.96 -0.41 -6.50
C GLU A 100 17.02 0.73 -6.90
N LEU A 101 16.65 1.56 -5.93
CA LEU A 101 15.83 2.74 -6.17
C LEU A 101 16.64 4.01 -5.94
N THR A 102 16.69 4.89 -6.94
CA THR A 102 17.25 6.23 -6.75
C THR A 102 16.30 7.05 -5.88
N VAL A 103 16.84 7.65 -4.81
CA VAL A 103 16.09 8.49 -3.86
C VAL A 103 16.85 9.77 -3.57
N LYS A 104 16.11 10.83 -3.22
CA LYS A 104 16.69 12.14 -2.90
C LYS A 104 16.41 12.54 -1.46
N THR A 105 17.36 13.27 -0.87
CA THR A 105 17.25 13.86 0.46
C THR A 105 15.94 14.62 0.63
N GLY A 106 15.24 14.38 1.73
CA GLY A 106 13.93 14.96 2.03
C GLY A 106 12.74 14.22 1.41
N GLU A 107 12.97 13.24 0.54
CA GLU A 107 11.89 12.37 0.04
C GLU A 107 11.33 11.50 1.16
N VAL A 108 10.03 11.22 1.10
CA VAL A 108 9.39 10.18 1.93
C VAL A 108 9.17 8.95 1.08
N VAL A 109 9.75 7.83 1.50
CA VAL A 109 9.56 6.51 0.90
C VAL A 109 8.78 5.60 1.84
N TYR A 110 8.03 4.66 1.28
CA TYR A 110 7.26 3.69 2.05
C TYR A 110 8.07 2.40 2.22
N LEU A 111 8.21 1.94 3.45
CA LEU A 111 8.96 0.73 3.76
C LEU A 111 8.07 -0.49 3.53
N ILE A 112 8.52 -1.42 2.68
CA ILE A 112 7.78 -2.66 2.41
C ILE A 112 8.24 -3.73 3.40
N LYS A 113 9.55 -4.01 3.41
CA LYS A 113 10.19 -4.94 4.34
C LYS A 113 11.68 -4.64 4.44
N GLN A 114 12.28 -5.06 5.54
CA GLN A 114 13.73 -5.14 5.62
C GLN A 114 14.21 -6.37 4.83
N LEU A 115 15.23 -6.19 3.99
CA LEU A 115 15.79 -7.28 3.17
C LEU A 115 16.94 -7.98 3.91
N ASP A 116 17.81 -7.19 4.53
CA ASP A 116 19.00 -7.62 5.26
C ASP A 116 19.38 -6.59 6.34
N SER A 117 20.54 -6.73 6.98
CA SER A 117 21.03 -5.81 8.02
C SER A 117 21.10 -4.35 7.56
N ASP A 118 21.31 -4.14 6.25
CA ASP A 118 21.77 -2.88 5.71
C ASP A 118 20.76 -2.26 4.75
N ASN A 119 19.68 -2.96 4.38
CA ASN A 119 18.82 -2.53 3.28
C ASN A 119 17.34 -2.79 3.52
N TYR A 120 16.54 -1.85 3.02
CA TYR A 120 15.09 -1.97 2.92
C TYR A 120 14.66 -2.12 1.47
N LEU A 121 13.62 -2.91 1.24
CA LEU A 121 12.80 -2.79 0.05
C LEU A 121 11.80 -1.66 0.30
N VAL A 122 11.81 -0.66 -0.57
CA VAL A 122 10.95 0.53 -0.44
C VAL A 122 10.11 0.76 -1.70
N LEU A 123 9.08 1.58 -1.56
CA LEU A 123 8.23 2.10 -2.64
C LEU A 123 8.27 3.63 -2.61
N ASN A 124 8.58 4.28 -3.73
CA ASN A 124 8.44 5.74 -3.83
C ASN A 124 7.00 6.18 -4.14
N LYS A 125 6.77 7.48 -4.23
CA LYS A 125 5.44 8.06 -4.53
C LYS A 125 4.90 7.68 -5.92
N SER A 126 5.80 7.36 -6.84
CA SER A 126 5.50 6.89 -8.21
C SER A 126 5.26 5.38 -8.29
N ASN A 127 5.10 4.71 -7.15
CA ASN A 127 4.89 3.27 -7.05
C ASN A 127 6.05 2.44 -7.66
N THR A 128 7.26 3.01 -7.75
CA THR A 128 8.46 2.27 -8.14
C THR A 128 9.09 1.63 -6.91
N ARG A 129 9.43 0.34 -7.03
CA ARG A 129 10.05 -0.46 -5.98
C ARG A 129 11.55 -0.53 -6.18
N GLY A 130 12.30 -0.59 -5.09
CA GLY A 130 13.69 -1.00 -5.14
C GLY A 130 14.35 -1.01 -3.77
N ARG A 131 15.57 -1.52 -3.76
CA ARG A 131 16.46 -1.56 -2.60
C ARG A 131 17.01 -0.17 -2.32
N VAL A 132 17.00 0.23 -1.06
CA VAL A 132 17.66 1.44 -0.57
C VAL A 132 18.43 1.11 0.70
N PRO A 133 19.68 1.58 0.84
CA PRO A 133 20.47 1.44 2.06
C PRO A 133 19.78 2.05 3.28
N LYS A 134 19.97 1.43 4.44
CA LYS A 134 19.37 1.85 5.71
C LYS A 134 20.01 3.13 6.25
N ASP A 135 21.28 3.36 5.99
CA ASP A 135 22.06 4.53 6.45
C ASP A 135 21.57 5.85 5.84
N VAL A 136 20.98 5.82 4.64
CA VAL A 136 20.35 6.97 4.00
C VAL A 136 18.88 7.17 4.40
N LEU A 137 18.37 6.41 5.36
CA LEU A 137 16.97 6.44 5.80
C LEU A 137 16.84 6.78 7.28
N ASN A 138 16.02 7.79 7.58
CA ASN A 138 15.47 8.01 8.92
C ASN A 138 14.07 7.38 9.01
N ILE A 139 13.97 6.25 9.70
CA ILE A 139 12.73 5.48 9.84
C ILE A 139 11.76 6.25 10.72
N LEU A 140 10.60 6.62 10.16
CA LEU A 140 9.55 7.33 10.88
C LEU A 140 8.53 6.35 11.46
N ILE A 141 8.21 5.29 10.70
CA ILE A 141 7.31 4.21 11.10
C ILE A 141 7.88 2.91 10.55
N ALA A 142 8.25 1.99 11.42
CA ALA A 142 8.82 0.70 11.04
C ALA A 142 7.75 -0.24 10.46
N PRO A 143 8.12 -1.16 9.55
CA PRO A 143 7.26 -2.27 9.17
C PRO A 143 6.98 -3.17 10.38
N THR A 144 5.77 -3.70 10.49
CA THR A 144 5.44 -4.68 11.53
C THR A 144 6.33 -5.91 11.37
N PRO A 145 7.01 -6.40 12.43
CA PRO A 145 7.80 -7.63 12.35
C PRO A 145 6.93 -8.81 11.90
N ILE A 146 7.47 -9.66 11.02
CA ILE A 146 6.78 -10.86 10.53
C ILE A 146 6.51 -11.88 11.67
N SER A 147 7.24 -11.75 12.78
CA SER A 147 7.22 -12.64 13.96
C SER A 147 5.91 -12.61 14.78
N ASP A 148 5.06 -11.59 14.66
CA ASP A 148 3.83 -11.48 15.45
C ASP A 148 2.59 -12.06 14.74
N ARG A 149 2.81 -12.96 13.77
CA ARG A 149 1.76 -13.58 12.95
C ARG A 149 1.65 -15.10 13.11
N ILE A 150 2.09 -15.64 14.26
CA ILE A 150 1.91 -17.05 14.64
C ILE A 150 0.91 -17.14 15.78
#